data_AF-A0A7X7KGZ5-F1
#
_entry.id   AF-A0A7X7KGZ5-F1
#
_cell.length_a   1.000
_cell.length_b   1.000
_cell.length_c   1.000
_cell.angle_alpha   90.00
_cell.angle_beta   90.00
_cell.angle_gamma   90.00
#
_symmetry.space_group_name_H-M   'P 1'
#
loop_
_entity.id
_entity.type
_entity.pdbx_description
1 polymer ?
#
loop_
_entity_poly.entity_id
_entity_poly.type
_entity_poly.pdbx_seq_one_letter_code
_entity_poly.pdbx_strand_id
1 'polypeptide(L)' 'MNDRQIIEEFVIESCDHLADVESQLLAIEAGGAAIDAELVNTVFRAVHSIKGTAGFLQMSNIQ' A
#
# COMPACT_ATOMS: atom_id res chain seq x y z
N MET A 1 6.21 5.39 -22.50
CA MET A 1 6.06 4.04 -21.90
C MET A 1 4.93 3.33 -22.61
N ASN A 2 5.07 2.03 -22.83
CA ASN A 2 3.95 1.18 -23.25
C ASN A 2 3.11 0.83 -22.01
N ASP A 3 1.80 0.63 -22.16
CA ASP A 3 0.85 0.24 -21.10
C ASP A 3 1.39 -0.93 -20.25
N ARG A 4 2.04 -1.90 -20.90
CA ARG A 4 2.68 -3.02 -20.20
C ARG A 4 3.74 -2.57 -19.18
N GLN A 5 4.57 -1.59 -19.52
CA GLN A 5 5.61 -1.08 -18.61
C GLN A 5 4.98 -0.34 -17.42
N ILE A 6 3.90 0.39 -17.64
CA ILE A 6 3.17 1.10 -16.57
C ILE A 6 2.56 0.09 -15.59
N ILE A 7 1.98 -1.00 -16.10
CA ILE A 7 1.43 -2.06 -15.26
C ILE A 7 2.55 -2.78 -14.47
N GLU A 8 3.68 -3.08 -15.12
CA GLU A 8 4.82 -3.70 -14.46
C GLU A 8 5.38 -2.82 -13.32
N GLU A 9 5.52 -1.51 -13.54
CA GLU A 9 5.95 -0.55 -12.52
C GLU A 9 4.94 -0.46 -11.36
N PHE A 10 3.63 -0.37 -11.67
CA PHE A 10 2.58 -0.38 -10.66
C PHE A 10 2.61 -1.64 -9.78
N VAL A 11 2.85 -2.82 -10.38
CA VAL A 11 2.95 -4.07 -9.61
C VAL A 11 4.16 -4.03 -8.68
N ILE A 12 5.31 -3.57 -9.17
CA ILE A 12 6.54 -3.47 -8.37
C ILE A 12 6.31 -2.50 -7.19
N GLU A 13 5.83 -1.28 -7.45
CA GLU A 13 5.56 -0.28 -6.41
C GLU A 13 4.53 -0.77 -5.38
N SER A 14 3.48 -1.47 -5.85
CA SER A 14 2.47 -2.05 -4.96
C SER A 14 3.05 -3.13 -4.06
N CYS A 15 3.94 -3.99 -4.60
CA CYS A 15 4.62 -5.00 -3.81
C CYS A 15 5.54 -4.39 -2.75
N ASP A 16 6.28 -3.32 -3.08
CA ASP A 16 7.13 -2.61 -2.13
C ASP A 16 6.30 -1.97 -1.01
N HIS A 17 5.21 -1.28 -1.37
CA HIS A 17 4.27 -0.73 -0.38
C HIS A 17 3.66 -1.82 0.52
N LEU A 18 3.31 -2.99 -0.03
CA LEU A 18 2.76 -4.09 0.75
C LEU A 18 3.79 -4.70 1.71
N ALA A 19 5.06 -4.79 1.32
CA ALA A 19 6.13 -5.23 2.21
C ALA A 19 6.32 -4.25 3.39
N ASP A 20 6.29 -2.95 3.12
CA ASP A 20 6.32 -1.93 4.17
C ASP A 20 5.11 -2.02 5.10
N VAL A 21 3.91 -2.18 4.53
CA VAL A 21 2.66 -2.35 5.29
C VAL A 21 2.72 -3.59 6.17
N GLU A 22 3.24 -4.72 5.69
CA GLU A 22 3.40 -5.93 6.50
C GLU A 22 4.26 -5.65 7.74
N SER A 23 5.43 -5.03 7.56
CA SER A 23 6.29 -4.68 8.69
C SER A 23 5.63 -3.70 9.66
N GLN A 24 4.89 -2.71 9.15
CA GLN A 24 4.19 -1.73 9.97
C GLN A 24 3.03 -2.35 10.75
N LEU A 25 2.32 -3.31 10.16
CA LEU A 25 1.26 -4.08 10.84
C LEU A 25 1.81 -4.92 11.98
N LEU A 26 2.98 -5.55 11.82
CA LEU A 26 3.64 -6.26 12.92
C LEU A 26 4.07 -5.31 14.05
N ALA A 27 4.54 -4.11 13.71
CA ALA A 27 4.89 -3.10 14.72
C ALA A 27 3.64 -2.55 15.45
N ILE A 28 2.53 -2.39 14.73
CA ILE A 28 1.20 -2.07 15.28
C ILE A 28 0.76 -3.14 16.28
N GLU A 29 0.84 -4.41 15.89
CA GLU A 29 0.48 -5.54 16.74
C GLU A 29 1.35 -5.58 18.01
N ALA A 30 2.67 -5.44 17.85
CA ALA A 30 3.61 -5.44 18.96
C ALA A 30 3.38 -4.27 19.95
N GLY A 31 2.88 -3.13 19.47
CA GLY A 31 2.53 -1.97 20.31
C GLY A 31 1.30 -2.19 21.19
N GLY A 32 0.38 -3.10 20.82
CA GLY A 32 -0.82 -3.42 21.57
C GLY A 32 -1.63 -2.17 21.96
N ALA A 33 -1.93 -2.00 23.25
CA ALA A 33 -2.68 -0.84 23.74
C ALA A 33 -1.92 0.49 23.68
N ALA A 34 -0.59 0.46 23.48
CA ALA A 34 0.27 1.63 23.33
C ALA A 34 0.61 1.93 21.86
N ILE A 35 -0.25 1.49 20.94
CA ILE A 35 -0.09 1.69 19.50
C ILE A 35 0.06 3.17 19.13
N ASP A 36 0.98 3.42 18.21
CA ASP A 36 1.15 4.75 17.61
C ASP A 36 0.09 4.97 16.51
N ALA A 37 -0.79 5.95 16.74
CA ALA A 37 -1.82 6.32 15.77
C ALA A 37 -1.23 6.79 14.44
N GLU A 38 -0.02 7.36 14.44
CA GLU A 38 0.62 7.81 13.20
C GLU A 38 1.16 6.64 12.36
N LEU A 39 1.54 5.54 13.02
CA LEU A 39 1.88 4.30 12.31
C LEU A 39 0.65 3.72 11.60
N VAL A 40 -0.53 3.77 12.24
CA VAL A 40 -1.80 3.38 11.60
C VAL A 40 -2.12 4.28 10.40
N ASN A 41 -1.95 5.60 10.55
CA ASN A 41 -2.14 6.54 9.44
C ASN A 41 -1.16 6.29 8.29
N THR A 42 0.06 5.85 8.59
CA THR A 42 1.07 5.51 7.60
C THR A 42 0.64 4.31 6.76
N VAL A 43 0.19 3.22 7.41
CA VAL A 43 -0.39 2.05 6.73
C VAL A 43 -1.58 2.45 5.87
N PHE A 44 -2.49 3.25 6.41
CA PHE A 44 -3.67 3.72 5.67
C PHE A 44 -3.27 4.47 4.39
N ARG A 45 -2.29 5.37 4.45
CA ARG A 45 -1.82 6.13 3.29
C ARG A 45 -1.17 5.23 2.24
N ALA A 46 -0.37 4.25 2.65
CA ALA A 46 0.24 3.30 1.71
C ALA A 46 -0.83 2.54 0.90
N VAL A 47 -1.83 1.97 1.59
CA VAL A 47 -2.96 1.28 0.93
C VAL A 47 -3.78 2.25 0.07
N HIS A 48 -3.99 3.49 0.54
CA HIS A 48 -4.70 4.52 -0.22
C HIS A 48 -3.99 4.89 -1.53
N SER A 49 -2.65 4.94 -1.53
CA SER A 49 -1.84 5.19 -2.73
C SER A 49 -1.99 4.07 -3.75
N ILE A 50 -1.85 2.80 -3.34
CA ILE A 50 -2.06 1.63 -4.22
C ILE A 50 -3.44 1.69 -4.86
N LYS A 51 -4.47 1.93 -4.04
CA LYS A 51 -5.86 2.06 -4.47
C LYS A 51 -6.04 3.19 -5.50
N GLY A 52 -5.40 4.34 -5.27
CA GLY A 52 -5.44 5.48 -6.17
C GLY A 52 -4.88 5.16 -7.56
N THR A 53 -3.72 4.49 -7.60
CA THR A 53 -3.11 4.06 -8.86
C THR A 53 -3.93 2.96 -9.54
N ALA A 54 -4.48 2.01 -8.78
CA ALA A 54 -5.40 0.99 -9.31
C ALA A 54 -6.63 1.61 -9.99
N GLY A 55 -7.25 2.62 -9.37
CA GLY A 55 -8.38 3.34 -9.95
C GLY A 55 -8.00 4.12 -11.20
N PHE A 56 -6.82 4.76 -11.21
CA PHE A 56 -6.27 5.43 -12.39
C PHE A 56 -6.04 4.47 -13.57
N LEU A 57 -5.58 3.24 -13.27
CA LEU A 57 -5.37 2.17 -14.25
C LEU A 57 -6.66 1.36 -14.56
N GLN A 58 -7.82 1.78 -14.06
CA GLN A 58 -9.12 1.11 -14.24
C GLN A 58 -9.16 -0.36 -13.77
N MET A 59 -8.36 -0.70 -12.76
CA MET A 59 -8.35 -2.04 -12.15
C MET A 59 -9.46 -2.19 -11.11
N SER A 60 -10.70 -2.35 -11.58
CA SER A 60 -11.91 -2.29 -10.75
C SER A 60 -11.99 -3.29 -9.59
N ASN A 61 -11.23 -4.37 -9.63
CA ASN A 61 -11.22 -5.39 -8.57
C ASN A 61 -10.38 -5.00 -7.34
N ILE A 62 -9.52 -3.99 -7.46
CA ILE A 62 -8.50 -3.64 -6.44
C ILE A 62 -8.40 -2.12 -6.19
N GLN A 63 -9.38 -1.34 -6.68
CA GLN A 63 -9.52 0.10 -6.42
C GLN A 63 -10.41 0.40 -5.20
#